data_AF-A0A7Y0HPW7-F1
#
_entry.id   AF-A0A7Y0HPW7-F1
#
_cell.length_a   1.000
_cell.length_b   1.000
_cell.length_c   1.000
_cell.angle_alpha   90.00
_cell.angle_beta   90.00
_cell.angle_gamma   90.00
#
_symmetry.space_group_name_H-M   'P 1'
#
loop_
_entity.id
_entity.type
_entity.pdbx_description
1 polymer ?
#
loop_
_entity_poly.entity_id
_entity_poly.type
_entity_poly.pdbx_seq_one_letter_code
_entity_poly.pdbx_strand_id
1 'polypeptide(L)'
;MSDKNIQMAQRNENNTAWDNLYPKTKAVNVDVNPIDGIAGSDVQTILNNLFQYASNGKTAVANAVTAKGVSASPSDTFSVLATKVGQINTGKKSASGSIGFSSYFSSQDVTGLQFVPSIILLRYSYAYSGASHIGHSVSLYMFDGWYTMTDSWRQDITVNKQPTSNCFTANYKYTADGGYNGVTGSSFDWIAIE
;
A
#
# COMPACT_ATOMS: atom_id res chain seq x y z
N MET A 1 -77.02 -19.64 -28.28
CA MET A 1 -75.70 -19.32 -27.71
C MET A 1 -74.78 -20.46 -28.08
N SER A 2 -73.93 -20.30 -29.10
CA SER A 2 -72.92 -21.31 -29.42
C SER A 2 -71.68 -20.97 -28.60
N ASP A 3 -71.38 -21.81 -27.62
CA ASP A 3 -70.12 -21.73 -26.90
C ASP A 3 -69.00 -21.85 -27.92
N LYS A 4 -68.22 -20.77 -28.06
CA LYS A 4 -66.96 -20.81 -28.81
C LYS A 4 -66.03 -21.72 -28.02
N ASN A 5 -66.08 -23.00 -28.36
CA ASN A 5 -65.19 -24.02 -27.89
C ASN A 5 -63.76 -23.59 -28.27
N ILE A 6 -63.01 -23.03 -27.31
CA ILE A 6 -61.59 -22.75 -27.49
C ILE A 6 -60.92 -24.12 -27.50
N GLN A 7 -60.82 -24.71 -28.69
CA GLN A 7 -60.07 -25.94 -28.84
C GLN A 7 -58.62 -25.66 -28.46
N MET A 8 -58.13 -26.45 -27.49
CA MET A 8 -56.73 -26.62 -27.12
C MET A 8 -55.92 -27.23 -28.27
N ALA A 9 -56.04 -26.69 -29.48
CA ALA A 9 -55.27 -27.09 -30.63
C ALA A 9 -53.81 -26.66 -30.41
N GLN A 10 -53.05 -27.64 -29.93
CA GLN A 10 -51.59 -27.74 -29.99
C GLN A 10 -50.83 -26.75 -29.11
N ARG A 11 -50.55 -27.18 -27.87
CA ARG A 11 -49.31 -26.80 -27.20
C ARG A 11 -48.17 -27.28 -28.10
N ASN A 12 -47.55 -26.39 -28.86
CA ASN A 12 -46.24 -26.70 -29.45
C ASN A 12 -45.25 -26.96 -28.30
N GLU A 13 -44.13 -27.63 -28.57
CA GLU A 13 -43.13 -28.00 -27.54
C GLU A 13 -42.62 -26.80 -26.70
N ASN A 14 -42.85 -25.58 -27.21
CA ASN A 14 -42.46 -24.32 -26.59
C ASN A 14 -43.60 -23.62 -25.81
N ASN A 15 -44.81 -24.18 -25.79
CA ASN A 15 -46.02 -23.62 -25.18
C ASN A 15 -46.33 -22.15 -25.58
N THR A 16 -45.97 -21.73 -26.80
CA THR A 16 -46.11 -20.33 -27.25
C THR A 16 -47.51 -20.00 -27.78
N ALA A 17 -48.41 -20.98 -27.89
CA ALA A 17 -49.80 -20.74 -28.27
C ALA A 17 -50.53 -19.83 -27.26
N TRP A 18 -50.18 -19.93 -25.97
CA TRP A 18 -50.68 -19.03 -24.93
C TRP A 18 -50.04 -17.65 -24.99
N ASP A 19 -48.78 -17.55 -25.43
CA ASP A 19 -48.08 -16.26 -25.63
C ASP A 19 -48.74 -15.41 -26.74
N ASN A 20 -49.43 -16.01 -27.71
CA ASN A 20 -50.16 -15.26 -28.74
C ASN A 20 -51.48 -14.66 -28.22
N LEU A 21 -52.11 -15.32 -27.23
CA LEU A 21 -53.36 -14.86 -26.61
C LEU A 21 -53.07 -13.92 -25.42
N TYR A 22 -51.97 -14.16 -24.71
CA TYR A 22 -51.44 -13.38 -23.60
C TYR A 22 -49.93 -13.17 -23.79
N PRO A 23 -49.51 -12.15 -24.58
CA PRO A 23 -48.11 -11.85 -24.81
C PRO A 23 -47.32 -11.74 -23.50
N LYS A 24 -46.14 -12.37 -23.46
CA LYS A 24 -45.20 -12.19 -22.35
C LYS A 24 -44.94 -10.71 -22.14
N THR A 25 -45.14 -10.24 -20.92
CA THR A 25 -44.89 -8.84 -20.56
C THR A 25 -43.41 -8.52 -20.73
N LYS A 26 -43.11 -7.49 -21.52
CA LYS A 26 -41.74 -6.97 -21.68
C LYS A 26 -41.38 -6.10 -20.48
N ALA A 27 -40.10 -6.05 -20.11
CA ALA A 27 -39.62 -5.22 -19.00
C ALA A 27 -39.98 -3.73 -19.16
N VAL A 28 -39.93 -3.21 -20.38
CA VAL A 28 -40.36 -1.82 -20.70
C VAL A 28 -41.85 -1.54 -20.45
N ASN A 29 -42.68 -2.58 -20.35
CA ASN A 29 -44.12 -2.45 -20.10
C ASN A 29 -44.50 -2.65 -18.63
N VAL A 30 -43.51 -2.85 -17.75
CA VAL A 30 -43.74 -3.00 -16.31
C VAL A 30 -43.35 -1.69 -15.64
N ASP A 31 -44.37 -0.95 -15.22
CA ASP A 31 -44.17 0.28 -14.45
C ASP A 31 -43.57 -0.03 -13.09
N VAL A 32 -42.72 0.88 -12.64
CA VAL A 32 -42.06 0.82 -11.34
C VAL A 32 -42.35 2.10 -10.58
N ASN A 33 -42.59 1.95 -9.28
CA ASN A 33 -42.62 3.10 -8.40
C ASN A 33 -41.23 3.79 -8.42
N PRO A 34 -41.18 5.12 -8.33
CA PRO A 34 -39.92 5.84 -8.28
C PRO A 34 -38.96 5.25 -7.23
N ILE A 35 -37.72 4.98 -7.63
CA ILE A 35 -36.66 4.51 -6.74
C ILE A 35 -35.73 5.69 -6.49
N ASP A 36 -35.49 6.02 -5.23
CA ASP A 36 -34.61 7.12 -4.89
C ASP A 36 -33.19 6.91 -5.45
N GLY A 37 -32.61 7.97 -6.01
CA GLY A 37 -31.30 7.94 -6.64
C GLY A 37 -31.22 7.23 -8.01
N ILE A 38 -32.31 6.72 -8.57
CA ILE A 38 -32.32 6.06 -9.89
C ILE A 38 -33.47 6.60 -10.74
N ALA A 39 -33.12 7.26 -11.85
CA ALA A 39 -34.11 7.71 -12.82
C ALA A 39 -34.72 6.51 -13.59
N GLY A 40 -36.02 6.55 -13.86
CA GLY A 40 -36.71 5.56 -14.69
C GLY A 40 -38.15 5.33 -14.24
N SER A 41 -39.02 5.02 -15.20
CA SER A 41 -40.44 4.71 -14.96
C SER A 41 -40.80 3.26 -15.24
N ASP A 42 -39.91 2.52 -15.94
CA ASP A 42 -40.09 1.11 -16.29
C ASP A 42 -38.87 0.26 -15.87
N VAL A 43 -39.08 -1.04 -15.73
CA VAL A 43 -38.05 -2.00 -15.30
C VAL A 43 -36.82 -1.97 -16.20
N GLN A 44 -36.98 -1.84 -17.52
CA GLN A 44 -35.85 -1.89 -18.46
C GLN A 44 -34.95 -0.67 -18.31
N THR A 45 -35.53 0.53 -18.21
CA THR A 45 -34.78 1.78 -17.98
C THR A 45 -34.02 1.73 -16.65
N ILE A 46 -34.67 1.29 -15.57
CA ILE A 46 -34.02 1.18 -14.25
C ILE A 46 -32.83 0.20 -14.29
N LEU A 47 -32.98 -0.97 -14.92
CA LEU A 47 -31.89 -1.95 -15.03
C LEU A 47 -30.68 -1.40 -15.80
N ASN A 48 -30.92 -0.69 -16.89
CA ASN A 48 -29.86 -0.04 -17.67
C ASN A 48 -29.13 1.03 -16.84
N ASN A 49 -29.87 1.82 -16.07
CA ASN A 49 -29.28 2.87 -15.23
C ASN A 49 -28.49 2.27 -14.07
N LEU A 50 -28.99 1.21 -13.43
CA LEU A 50 -28.25 0.45 -12.40
C LEU A 50 -26.90 -0.06 -12.93
N PHE A 51 -26.89 -0.65 -14.12
CA PHE A 51 -25.67 -1.12 -14.75
C PHE A 51 -24.68 0.04 -15.03
N GLN A 52 -25.17 1.17 -15.54
CA GLN A 52 -24.36 2.36 -15.76
C GLN A 52 -23.79 2.93 -14.46
N TYR A 53 -24.58 3.04 -13.39
CA TYR A 53 -24.09 3.50 -12.08
C TYR A 53 -22.96 2.62 -11.55
N ALA A 54 -23.10 1.29 -11.64
CA ALA A 54 -22.05 0.36 -11.24
C ALA A 54 -20.78 0.52 -12.11
N SER A 55 -20.93 0.73 -13.41
CA SER A 55 -19.82 0.98 -14.34
C SER A 55 -19.08 2.28 -14.03
N ASN A 56 -19.83 3.35 -13.76
CA ASN A 56 -19.30 4.65 -13.36
C ASN A 56 -18.54 4.55 -12.03
N GLY A 57 -19.09 3.80 -11.06
CA GLY A 57 -18.41 3.51 -9.79
C GLY A 57 -17.08 2.78 -9.96
N LYS A 58 -17.03 1.73 -10.80
CA LYS A 58 -15.76 1.04 -11.14
C LYS A 58 -14.76 1.97 -11.79
N THR A 59 -15.22 2.80 -12.72
CA THR A 59 -14.36 3.78 -13.41
C THR A 59 -13.74 4.75 -12.41
N ALA A 60 -14.54 5.30 -11.50
CA ALA A 60 -14.06 6.22 -10.47
C ALA A 60 -13.01 5.58 -9.55
N VAL A 61 -13.27 4.36 -9.07
CA VAL A 61 -12.32 3.62 -8.22
C VAL A 61 -11.03 3.30 -8.98
N ALA A 62 -11.11 2.78 -10.21
CA ALA A 62 -9.94 2.46 -11.03
C ALA A 62 -9.07 3.70 -11.28
N ASN A 63 -9.69 4.84 -11.62
CA ASN A 63 -8.98 6.10 -11.81
C ASN A 63 -8.28 6.56 -10.52
N ALA A 64 -8.94 6.44 -9.36
CA ALA A 64 -8.35 6.81 -8.08
C ALA A 64 -7.15 5.91 -7.71
N VAL A 65 -7.25 4.60 -7.95
CA VAL A 65 -6.15 3.64 -7.70
C VAL A 65 -4.96 3.94 -8.63
N THR A 66 -5.22 4.19 -9.91
CA THR A 66 -4.19 4.61 -10.88
C THR A 66 -3.52 5.92 -10.49
N ALA A 67 -4.30 6.91 -10.00
CA ALA A 67 -3.75 8.17 -9.49
C ALA A 67 -2.85 7.99 -8.26
N LYS A 68 -2.98 6.87 -7.52
CA LYS A 68 -2.10 6.49 -6.41
C LYS A 68 -0.91 5.61 -6.85
N GLY A 69 -0.68 5.45 -8.14
CA GLY A 69 0.49 4.77 -8.70
C GLY A 69 0.32 3.27 -8.90
N VAL A 70 -0.87 2.71 -8.67
CA VAL A 70 -1.17 1.28 -8.92
C VAL A 70 -2.02 1.17 -10.19
N SER A 71 -1.55 0.46 -11.21
CA SER A 71 -2.28 0.33 -12.47
C SER A 71 -3.62 -0.39 -12.31
N ALA A 72 -4.72 0.31 -12.56
CA ALA A 72 -6.08 -0.22 -12.51
C ALA A 72 -6.90 0.14 -13.76
N SER A 73 -7.89 -0.68 -14.09
CA SER A 73 -8.76 -0.51 -15.26
C SER A 73 -10.24 -0.54 -14.85
N PRO A 74 -11.12 0.26 -15.50
CA PRO A 74 -12.58 0.14 -15.34
C PRO A 74 -13.14 -1.24 -15.71
N SER A 75 -12.40 -2.02 -16.51
CA SER A 75 -12.75 -3.40 -16.85
C SER A 75 -12.42 -4.42 -15.75
N ASP A 76 -11.62 -4.05 -14.74
CA ASP A 76 -11.33 -4.91 -13.60
C ASP A 76 -12.61 -5.21 -12.82
N THR A 77 -12.69 -6.42 -12.25
CA THR A 77 -13.77 -6.75 -11.30
C THR A 77 -13.57 -5.99 -10.00
N PHE A 78 -14.65 -5.81 -9.22
CA PHE A 78 -14.53 -5.18 -7.89
C PHE A 78 -13.54 -5.90 -6.97
N SER A 79 -13.44 -7.24 -7.05
CA SER A 79 -12.47 -8.02 -6.28
C SER A 79 -11.03 -7.72 -6.68
N VAL A 80 -10.77 -7.54 -7.98
CA VAL A 80 -9.45 -7.15 -8.49
C VAL A 80 -9.11 -5.72 -8.08
N LEU A 81 -10.07 -4.79 -8.20
CA LEU A 81 -9.89 -3.41 -7.73
C LEU A 81 -9.60 -3.35 -6.22
N ALA A 82 -10.29 -4.14 -5.40
CA ALA A 82 -10.03 -4.21 -3.96
C ALA A 82 -8.62 -4.71 -3.64
N THR A 83 -8.14 -5.72 -4.38
CA THR A 83 -6.75 -6.20 -4.24
C THR A 83 -5.76 -5.08 -4.60
N LYS A 84 -6.02 -4.34 -5.68
CA LYS A 84 -5.18 -3.22 -6.12
C LYS A 84 -5.20 -2.04 -5.14
N VAL A 85 -6.34 -1.77 -4.48
CA VAL A 85 -6.40 -0.78 -3.39
C VAL A 85 -5.42 -1.17 -2.27
N GLY A 86 -5.32 -2.45 -1.92
CA GLY A 86 -4.34 -2.94 -0.94
C GLY A 86 -2.87 -2.82 -1.37
N GLN A 87 -2.60 -2.54 -2.65
CA GLN A 87 -1.24 -2.31 -3.17
C GLN A 87 -0.85 -0.83 -3.16
N ILE A 88 -1.78 0.07 -2.84
CA ILE A 88 -1.49 1.50 -2.76
C ILE A 88 -0.46 1.73 -1.66
N ASN A 89 0.65 2.39 -1.99
CA ASN A 89 1.63 2.78 -0.99
C ASN A 89 1.07 3.93 -0.15
N THR A 90 0.90 3.72 1.16
CA THR A 90 0.29 4.67 2.10
C THR A 90 1.30 5.51 2.87
N GLY A 91 2.61 5.36 2.67
CA GLY A 91 3.61 6.12 3.42
C GLY A 91 5.04 5.93 2.93
N LYS A 92 5.99 6.51 3.68
CA LYS A 92 7.41 6.28 3.46
C LYS A 92 7.76 4.84 3.82
N LYS A 93 8.54 4.17 2.98
CA LYS A 93 9.10 2.86 3.33
C LYS A 93 10.12 3.05 4.46
N SER A 94 10.19 2.09 5.37
CA SER A 94 11.23 2.05 6.40
C SER A 94 11.77 0.65 6.57
N ALA A 95 13.00 0.55 7.07
CA ALA A 95 13.66 -0.68 7.45
C ALA A 95 14.47 -0.43 8.72
N SER A 96 14.71 -1.47 9.50
CA SER A 96 15.57 -1.40 10.68
C SER A 96 16.39 -2.66 10.84
N GLY A 97 17.46 -2.57 11.61
CA GLY A 97 18.29 -3.71 11.92
C GLY A 97 19.42 -3.32 12.84
N SER A 98 20.36 -4.24 13.03
CA SER A 98 21.55 -4.01 13.84
C SER A 98 22.80 -4.41 13.07
N ILE A 99 23.87 -3.65 13.25
CA ILE A 99 25.21 -3.97 12.75
C ILE A 99 26.17 -4.05 13.93
N GLY A 100 27.06 -5.04 13.90
CA GLY A 100 28.16 -5.15 14.87
C GLY A 100 29.44 -4.58 14.26
N PHE A 101 30.20 -3.87 15.07
CA PHE A 101 31.57 -3.49 14.72
C PHE A 101 32.54 -4.19 15.65
N SER A 102 33.64 -4.68 15.09
CA SER A 102 34.66 -5.46 15.81
C SER A 102 35.97 -4.69 16.01
N SER A 103 36.06 -3.44 15.56
CA SER A 103 37.28 -2.62 15.62
C SER A 103 36.98 -1.15 15.87
N TYR A 104 38.00 -0.41 16.33
CA TYR A 104 37.93 1.03 16.63
C TYR A 104 37.67 1.92 15.41
N PHE A 105 38.00 1.42 14.23
CA PHE A 105 37.72 2.03 12.94
C PHE A 105 37.13 0.95 12.06
N SER A 106 35.90 1.14 11.66
CA SER A 106 35.20 0.16 10.85
C SER A 106 34.08 0.79 10.06
N SER A 107 33.82 0.20 8.92
CA SER A 107 32.75 0.58 8.01
C SER A 107 31.93 -0.68 7.74
N GLN A 108 30.62 -0.57 7.78
CA GLN A 108 29.70 -1.65 7.46
C GLN A 108 28.61 -1.15 6.52
N ASP A 109 28.36 -1.92 5.47
CA ASP A 109 27.31 -1.64 4.51
C ASP A 109 26.02 -2.31 4.95
N VAL A 110 24.96 -1.51 5.04
CA VAL A 110 23.58 -2.01 5.13
C VAL A 110 23.04 -2.08 3.71
N THR A 111 22.82 -3.30 3.21
CA THR A 111 22.38 -3.58 1.84
C THR A 111 21.01 -4.26 1.82
N GLY A 112 20.40 -4.42 0.63
CA GLY A 112 19.14 -5.15 0.46
C GLY A 112 17.87 -4.34 0.77
N LEU A 113 17.98 -3.02 0.96
CA LEU A 113 16.82 -2.16 1.17
C LEU A 113 15.93 -2.16 -0.10
N GLN A 114 14.62 -1.98 0.07
CA GLN A 114 13.67 -1.91 -1.05
C GLN A 114 13.38 -0.46 -1.48
N PHE A 115 14.22 0.47 -1.01
CA PHE A 115 14.16 1.92 -1.25
C PHE A 115 15.55 2.55 -1.06
N VAL A 116 15.74 3.74 -1.61
CA VAL A 116 16.92 4.60 -1.35
C VAL A 116 16.59 5.46 -0.12
N PRO A 117 17.31 5.32 1.01
CA PRO A 117 17.00 6.08 2.21
C PRO A 117 17.32 7.57 2.08
N SER A 118 16.41 8.44 2.53
CA SER A 118 16.61 9.89 2.66
C SER A 118 16.77 10.33 4.12
N ILE A 119 16.39 9.47 5.06
CA ILE A 119 16.60 9.67 6.49
C ILE A 119 17.20 8.40 7.08
N ILE A 120 18.25 8.54 7.89
CA ILE A 120 18.87 7.43 8.63
C ILE A 120 19.02 7.83 10.09
N LEU A 121 18.54 6.99 10.99
CA LEU A 121 18.81 7.07 12.42
C LEU A 121 19.79 5.97 12.79
N LEU A 122 20.85 6.34 13.49
CA LEU A 122 21.81 5.41 14.08
C LEU A 122 21.77 5.56 15.59
N ARG A 123 21.49 4.46 16.29
CA ARG A 123 21.56 4.37 17.73
C ARG A 123 22.73 3.48 18.11
N TYR A 124 23.44 3.93 19.12
CA TYR A 124 24.51 3.16 19.72
C TYR A 124 24.37 3.15 21.23
N SER A 125 24.63 1.98 21.79
CA SER A 125 24.65 1.75 23.22
C SER A 125 26.02 1.22 23.60
N TYR A 126 26.61 1.78 24.65
CA TYR A 126 27.93 1.38 25.11
C TYR A 126 27.99 1.28 26.63
N ALA A 127 28.82 0.35 27.09
CA ALA A 127 29.21 0.24 28.49
C ALA A 127 30.73 0.34 28.56
N TYR A 128 31.26 1.14 29.48
CA TYR A 128 32.68 1.08 29.79
C TYR A 128 32.95 -0.14 30.67
N SER A 129 34.11 -0.77 30.50
CA SER A 129 34.55 -1.84 31.40
C SER A 129 34.58 -1.31 32.85
N GLY A 130 33.80 -1.94 33.74
CA GLY A 130 33.65 -1.53 35.13
C GLY A 130 32.68 -0.38 35.39
N ALA A 131 31.96 0.15 34.39
CA ALA A 131 30.93 1.15 34.61
C ALA A 131 29.60 0.54 35.06
N SER A 132 28.92 1.22 35.99
CA SER A 132 27.56 0.90 36.43
C SER A 132 26.46 1.52 35.56
N HIS A 133 26.83 2.22 34.48
CA HIS A 133 25.91 2.93 33.59
C HIS A 133 26.17 2.57 32.12
N ILE A 134 25.08 2.50 31.34
CA ILE A 134 25.08 2.35 29.88
C ILE A 134 24.89 3.74 29.28
N GLY A 135 25.81 4.16 28.42
CA GLY A 135 25.67 5.38 27.62
C GLY A 135 24.91 5.08 26.33
N HIS A 136 24.10 6.03 25.88
CA HIS A 136 23.41 5.97 24.59
C HIS A 136 23.72 7.21 23.77
N SER A 137 23.97 7.00 22.47
CA SER A 137 24.10 8.08 21.48
C SER A 137 23.16 7.80 20.32
N VAL A 138 22.48 8.83 19.83
CA VAL A 138 21.61 8.77 18.66
C VAL A 138 22.04 9.84 17.68
N SER A 139 22.23 9.44 16.42
CA SER A 139 22.56 10.33 15.33
C SER A 139 21.46 10.26 14.27
N LEU A 140 20.98 11.43 13.84
CA LEU A 140 20.00 11.59 12.77
C LEU A 140 20.68 12.20 11.55
N TYR A 141 20.54 11.52 10.42
CA TYR A 141 21.01 11.99 9.12
C TYR A 141 19.81 12.25 8.23
N MET A 142 19.66 13.49 7.78
CA MET A 142 18.68 13.90 6.79
C MET A 142 19.47 14.40 5.58
N PHE A 143 19.29 13.77 4.43
CA PHE A 143 20.11 14.05 3.24
C PHE A 143 19.50 15.10 2.30
N ASP A 144 18.56 15.92 2.80
CA ASP A 144 18.04 17.10 2.09
C ASP A 144 18.87 18.38 2.35
N GLY A 145 19.95 18.27 3.14
CA GLY A 145 20.88 19.35 3.48
C GLY A 145 22.11 18.85 4.27
N TRP A 146 23.15 19.69 4.40
CA TRP A 146 24.43 19.35 5.03
C TRP A 146 24.37 19.36 6.57
N TYR A 147 23.59 18.48 7.18
CA TYR A 147 23.55 18.38 8.65
C TYR A 147 23.92 16.98 9.13
N THR A 148 25.17 16.83 9.56
CA THR A 148 25.61 15.73 10.42
C THR A 148 25.48 16.19 11.88
N MET A 149 24.48 15.69 12.60
CA MET A 149 24.43 15.85 14.07
C MET A 149 25.25 14.71 14.69
N THR A 150 26.54 14.96 14.92
CA THR A 150 27.38 14.12 15.78
C THR A 150 27.54 14.82 17.12
N ASP A 151 26.85 14.31 18.14
CA ASP A 151 27.26 14.54 19.52
C ASP A 151 27.92 13.25 20.01
N SER A 152 29.24 13.24 20.12
CA SER A 152 29.83 12.70 21.33
C SER A 152 31.29 13.15 21.51
N TRP A 153 31.71 13.19 22.78
CA TRP A 153 33.06 13.56 23.20
C TRP A 153 34.16 12.55 22.82
N ARG A 154 33.88 11.36 22.25
CA ARG A 154 34.89 10.30 21.98
C ARG A 154 34.56 9.27 20.86
N GLN A 155 33.30 9.10 20.49
CA GLN A 155 32.79 8.03 19.62
C GLN A 155 31.87 8.60 18.54
N ASP A 156 32.33 8.56 17.30
CA ASP A 156 31.56 9.04 16.17
C ASP A 156 30.97 7.85 15.44
N ILE A 157 29.68 7.96 15.17
CA ILE A 157 29.00 7.11 14.21
C ILE A 157 28.55 8.03 13.11
N THR A 158 28.82 7.66 11.87
CA THR A 158 28.50 8.53 10.73
C THR A 158 27.98 7.73 9.55
N VAL A 159 27.07 8.36 8.81
CA VAL A 159 26.80 7.99 7.43
C VAL A 159 27.58 8.96 6.55
N ASN A 160 28.66 8.48 5.94
CA ASN A 160 29.65 9.35 5.27
C ASN A 160 29.16 9.97 3.95
N LYS A 161 28.06 9.49 3.39
CA LYS A 161 27.52 9.98 2.11
C LYS A 161 26.01 9.78 2.05
N GLN A 162 25.35 10.65 1.30
CA GLN A 162 23.96 10.44 0.91
C GLN A 162 23.81 9.08 0.20
N PRO A 163 22.83 8.25 0.61
CA PRO A 163 22.46 7.06 -0.12
C PRO A 163 22.05 7.41 -1.55
N THR A 164 22.76 6.90 -2.54
CA THR A 164 22.41 7.02 -3.97
C THR A 164 21.83 5.72 -4.55
N SER A 165 21.76 4.69 -3.72
CA SER A 165 21.24 3.37 -4.05
C SER A 165 20.56 2.79 -2.82
N ASN A 166 20.01 1.58 -2.94
CA ASN A 166 19.26 0.91 -1.88
C ASN A 166 20.15 0.36 -0.74
N CYS A 167 21.13 1.15 -0.32
CA CYS A 167 22.08 0.84 0.74
C CYS A 167 22.59 2.12 1.40
N PHE A 168 23.20 1.97 2.56
CA PHE A 168 24.03 3.02 3.16
C PHE A 168 25.22 2.40 3.88
N THR A 169 26.23 3.21 4.13
CA THR A 169 27.44 2.79 4.84
C THR A 169 27.49 3.48 6.20
N ALA A 170 27.42 2.69 7.26
CA ALA A 170 27.62 3.17 8.62
C ALA A 170 29.09 3.03 9.00
N ASN A 171 29.66 4.09 9.55
CA ASN A 171 31.05 4.14 9.95
C ASN A 171 31.08 4.32 11.46
N TYR A 172 31.99 3.60 12.10
CA TYR A 172 32.29 3.76 13.51
C TYR A 172 33.74 4.20 13.65
N LYS A 173 33.94 5.26 14.43
CA LYS A 173 35.24 5.78 14.79
C LYS A 173 35.29 5.99 16.30
N TYR A 174 36.23 5.32 16.95
CA TYR A 174 36.64 5.60 18.32
C TYR A 174 37.95 6.39 18.31
N THR A 175 37.96 7.55 18.97
CA THR A 175 39.21 8.28 19.23
C THR A 175 39.65 7.96 20.65
N ALA A 176 40.69 7.15 20.80
CA ALA A 176 41.25 6.80 22.09
C ALA A 176 42.05 8.00 22.63
N ASP A 177 41.74 8.45 23.85
CA ASP A 177 42.58 9.37 24.60
C ASP A 177 42.64 8.91 26.06
N GLY A 178 43.85 8.66 26.58
CA GLY A 178 44.07 8.40 28.00
C GLY A 178 43.73 7.01 28.56
N GLY A 179 44.00 5.91 27.85
CA GLY A 179 44.18 4.58 28.47
C GLY A 179 42.94 3.71 28.72
N TYR A 180 41.74 4.12 28.26
CA TYR A 180 40.58 3.22 28.25
C TYR A 180 40.66 2.29 27.02
N ASN A 181 40.94 1.01 27.25
CA ASN A 181 40.93 -0.02 26.22
C ASN A 181 39.50 -0.45 25.89
N GLY A 182 39.10 -0.26 24.62
CA GLY A 182 38.20 -1.17 23.91
C GLY A 182 36.76 -1.27 24.38
N VAL A 183 35.84 -0.60 23.69
CA VAL A 183 34.47 -1.11 23.62
C VAL A 183 34.52 -2.38 22.78
N THR A 184 34.36 -3.54 23.42
CA THR A 184 34.27 -4.85 22.75
C THR A 184 32.80 -5.29 22.80
N GLY A 185 32.20 -5.57 21.64
CA GLY A 185 30.83 -6.10 21.54
C GLY A 185 29.73 -5.06 21.37
N SER A 186 29.99 -3.92 20.74
CA SER A 186 28.97 -2.92 20.48
C SER A 186 28.08 -3.27 19.28
N SER A 187 26.78 -3.41 19.54
CA SER A 187 25.72 -3.48 18.52
C SER A 187 25.13 -2.09 18.29
N PHE A 188 24.97 -1.73 17.02
CA PHE A 188 24.42 -0.46 16.58
C PHE A 188 23.11 -0.73 15.89
N ASP A 189 22.05 -0.08 16.35
CA ASP A 189 20.74 -0.23 15.74
C ASP A 189 20.53 0.90 14.75
N TRP A 190 19.89 0.61 13.64
CA TRP A 190 19.64 1.57 12.60
C TRP A 190 18.18 1.53 12.17
N ILE A 191 17.67 2.69 11.77
CA ILE A 191 16.40 2.84 11.06
C ILE A 191 16.66 3.67 9.81
N ALA A 192 16.29 3.13 8.66
CA ALA A 192 16.36 3.80 7.36
C ALA A 192 14.95 4.11 6.88
N ILE A 193 14.73 5.29 6.32
CA ILE A 193 13.42 5.75 5.83
C ILE A 193 13.60 6.37 4.44
N GLU A 194 12.69 6.06 3.51
CA GLU A 194 12.60 6.61 2.15
C GLU A 194 12.33 8.12 2.12
#